data_AF-A0A520HJ29-F1
#
_entry.id   AF-A0A520HJ29-F1
#
_cell.length_a   1.000
_cell.length_b   1.000
_cell.length_c   1.000
_cell.angle_alpha   90.00
_cell.angle_beta   90.00
_cell.angle_gamma   90.00
#
_symmetry.space_group_name_H-M   'P 1'
#
loop_
_entity.id
_entity.type
_entity.pdbx_description
1 polymer ?
#
loop_
_entity_poly.entity_id
_entity_poly.type
_entity_poly.pdbx_seq_one_letter_code
_entity_poly.pdbx_strand_id
1 'polypeptide(L)'
;MKGFVSYKIILIFLAGILMSCRKEPVVILPPDGLQNIKLEVPPGFPEAKLNADNPMTRQGVELGRLLFYDTRLSGSNKISCASCHSQALAFSDGIA
;
A
#
# COMPACT_ATOMS: atom_id res chain seq x y z
N MET A 1 43.63 -30.16 -6.98
CA MET A 1 42.55 -30.21 -5.97
C MET A 1 41.83 -28.87 -5.72
N LYS A 2 42.39 -27.70 -6.09
CA LYS A 2 41.72 -26.39 -5.89
C LYS A 2 40.52 -26.13 -6.83
N GLY A 3 40.56 -26.61 -8.07
CA GLY A 3 39.48 -26.39 -9.06
C GLY A 3 38.17 -27.14 -8.78
N PHE A 4 38.23 -28.27 -8.08
CA PHE A 4 37.03 -29.08 -7.76
C PHE A 4 36.17 -28.43 -6.67
N VAL A 5 36.79 -27.67 -5.76
CA VAL A 5 36.10 -26.95 -4.67
C VAL A 5 35.40 -25.70 -5.21
N SER A 6 36.05 -24.96 -6.13
CA SER A 6 35.47 -23.76 -6.75
C SER A 6 34.22 -24.06 -7.59
N TYR A 7 34.20 -25.16 -8.37
CA TYR A 7 33.02 -25.53 -9.16
C TYR A 7 31.81 -25.90 -8.29
N LYS A 8 32.04 -26.55 -7.14
CA LYS A 8 30.96 -26.86 -6.20
C LYS A 8 30.37 -25.61 -5.56
N ILE A 9 31.20 -24.61 -5.23
CA ILE A 9 30.71 -23.33 -4.67
C ILE A 9 29.85 -22.59 -5.71
N ILE A 10 30.28 -22.57 -6.97
CA ILE A 10 29.52 -21.95 -8.07
C ILE A 10 28.18 -22.66 -8.29
N LEU A 11 28.16 -24.00 -8.28
CA LEU A 11 26.92 -24.76 -8.39
C LEU A 11 25.95 -24.50 -7.23
N ILE A 12 26.46 -24.37 -6.00
CA ILE A 12 25.63 -24.07 -4.82
C ILE A 12 25.03 -22.67 -4.91
N PHE A 13 25.82 -21.67 -5.33
CA PHE A 13 25.33 -20.31 -5.54
C PHE A 13 24.29 -20.24 -6.67
N LEU A 14 24.52 -20.93 -7.79
CA LEU A 14 23.59 -20.99 -8.91
C LEU A 14 22.26 -21.67 -8.50
N ALA A 15 22.33 -22.76 -7.73
CA ALA A 15 21.15 -23.43 -7.18
C ALA A 15 20.40 -22.52 -6.18
N GLY A 16 21.12 -21.74 -5.36
CA GLY A 16 20.53 -20.77 -4.44
C GLY A 16 19.79 -19.63 -5.16
N ILE A 17 20.35 -19.12 -6.26
CA ILE A 17 19.70 -18.11 -7.10
C ILE A 17 18.42 -18.68 -7.73
N LEU A 18 18.45 -19.93 -8.22
CA LEU A 18 17.28 -20.60 -8.79
C LEU A 18 16.17 -20.85 -7.76
N MET A 19 16.52 -21.09 -6.49
CA MET A 19 15.53 -21.24 -5.41
C MET A 19 15.00 -19.91 -4.85
N SER A 20 15.63 -18.78 -5.15
CA SER A 20 15.22 -17.47 -4.61
C SER A 20 13.91 -16.95 -5.21
N CYS A 21 13.47 -17.48 -6.36
CA CYS A 21 12.17 -17.17 -6.94
C CYS A 21 11.06 -17.99 -6.28
N ARG A 22 10.79 -17.76 -4.99
CA ARG A 22 9.52 -18.15 -4.36
C ARG A 22 8.65 -16.91 -4.21
N LYS A 23 7.49 -16.94 -4.86
CA LYS A 23 6.44 -15.94 -4.65
C LYS A 23 5.76 -16.29 -3.33
N GLU A 24 6.23 -15.69 -2.25
CA GLU A 24 5.52 -15.77 -0.97
C GLU A 24 4.13 -15.16 -1.20
N PRO A 25 3.03 -15.85 -0.84
CA PRO A 25 1.71 -15.24 -0.93
C PRO A 25 1.70 -14.09 0.07
N VAL A 26 1.74 -12.86 -0.44
CA VAL A 26 1.66 -11.69 0.41
C VAL A 26 0.24 -11.67 0.97
N VAL A 27 0.10 -12.07 2.23
CA VAL A 27 -1.15 -11.98 3.01
C VAL A 27 -1.38 -10.51 3.36
N ILE A 28 -1.67 -9.67 2.36
CA ILE A 28 -2.18 -8.31 2.59
C ILE A 28 -3.69 -8.36 2.80
N LEU A 29 -4.37 -9.39 2.30
CA LEU A 29 -5.79 -9.58 2.49
C LEU A 29 -6.04 -10.13 3.89
N PRO A 30 -6.88 -9.47 4.71
CA PRO A 30 -7.42 -10.07 5.91
C PRO A 30 -8.05 -11.44 5.61
N PRO A 31 -8.15 -12.35 6.59
CA PRO A 31 -8.73 -13.69 6.39
C PRO A 31 -10.17 -13.65 5.84
N ASP A 32 -10.86 -12.52 6.01
CA ASP A 32 -12.22 -12.26 5.56
C ASP A 32 -12.33 -11.54 4.19
N GLY A 33 -11.20 -11.31 3.51
CA GLY A 33 -11.18 -10.69 2.17
C GLY A 33 -11.48 -9.18 2.18
N LEU A 34 -11.69 -8.60 0.99
CA LEU A 34 -12.07 -7.17 0.86
C LEU A 34 -13.52 -6.96 1.31
N GLN A 35 -13.69 -6.17 2.37
CA GLN A 35 -14.99 -5.86 2.95
C GLN A 35 -15.54 -4.60 2.28
N ASN A 36 -16.47 -4.76 1.34
CA ASN A 36 -17.13 -3.63 0.69
C ASN A 36 -17.92 -2.80 1.71
N ILE A 37 -17.79 -1.48 1.63
CA ILE A 37 -18.55 -0.53 2.45
C ILE A 37 -19.55 0.17 1.55
N LYS A 38 -20.81 0.19 1.99
CA LYS A 38 -21.84 1.05 1.39
C LYS A 38 -21.75 2.43 2.04
N LEU A 39 -21.56 3.48 1.24
CA LEU A 39 -21.56 4.85 1.73
C LEU A 39 -23.00 5.27 2.06
N GLU A 40 -23.25 5.65 3.30
CA GLU A 40 -24.51 6.26 3.72
C GLU A 40 -24.45 7.77 3.46
N VAL A 41 -25.28 8.25 2.54
CA VAL A 41 -25.36 9.66 2.16
C VAL A 41 -26.59 10.28 2.85
N PRO A 42 -26.43 11.32 3.68
CA PRO A 42 -27.55 11.98 4.34
C PRO A 42 -28.55 12.60 3.35
N PRO A 43 -29.84 12.72 3.73
CA PRO A 43 -30.82 13.42 2.90
C PRO A 43 -30.38 14.85 2.57
N GLY A 44 -30.59 15.27 1.32
CA GLY A 44 -30.21 16.60 0.82
C GLY A 44 -28.79 16.71 0.24
N PHE A 45 -27.98 15.65 0.32
CA PHE A 45 -26.70 15.56 -0.38
C PHE A 45 -26.85 14.87 -1.74
N PRO A 46 -26.03 15.23 -2.74
CA PRO A 46 -26.01 14.52 -4.02
C PRO A 46 -25.47 13.11 -3.85
N GLU A 47 -25.88 12.21 -4.75
CA GLU A 47 -25.35 10.86 -4.79
C GLU A 47 -23.84 10.88 -5.06
N ALA A 48 -23.09 10.08 -4.29
CA ALA A 48 -21.65 9.97 -4.46
C ALA A 48 -21.31 9.24 -5.77
N LYS A 49 -20.39 9.80 -6.56
CA LYS A 49 -19.87 9.12 -7.75
C LYS A 49 -18.89 8.03 -7.34
N LEU A 50 -19.37 6.79 -7.28
CA LEU A 50 -18.53 5.62 -7.02
C LEU A 50 -17.99 5.05 -8.33
N ASN A 51 -16.75 4.56 -8.30
CA ASN A 51 -16.13 3.87 -9.42
C ASN A 51 -16.28 2.35 -9.25
N ALA A 52 -16.88 1.67 -10.23
CA ALA A 52 -17.04 0.22 -10.21
C ALA A 52 -15.69 -0.52 -10.25
N ASP A 53 -14.68 0.06 -10.90
CA ASP A 53 -13.33 -0.51 -11.01
C ASP A 53 -12.48 -0.27 -9.74
N ASN A 54 -12.94 0.60 -8.85
CA ASN A 54 -12.33 0.85 -7.54
C ASN A 54 -13.40 0.87 -6.45
N PRO A 55 -13.98 -0.29 -6.10
CA PRO A 55 -15.03 -0.38 -5.10
C PRO A 55 -14.53 0.08 -3.72
N MET A 56 -15.37 0.80 -3.00
CA MET A 56 -15.04 1.26 -1.65
C MET A 56 -15.02 0.07 -0.69
N THR A 57 -13.87 -0.19 -0.08
CA THR A 57 -13.68 -1.28 0.89
C THR A 57 -13.10 -0.74 2.19
N ARG A 58 -13.33 -1.44 3.29
CA ARG A 58 -12.76 -1.08 4.60
C ARG A 58 -11.24 -1.03 4.57
N GLN A 59 -10.64 -2.01 3.92
CA GLN A 59 -9.20 -2.09 3.76
C GLN A 59 -8.67 -0.98 2.84
N GLY A 60 -9.40 -0.64 1.77
CA GLY A 60 -9.05 0.47 0.89
C GLY A 60 -9.08 1.82 1.60
N VAL A 61 -10.11 2.07 2.43
CA VAL A 61 -10.21 3.28 3.26
C VAL A 61 -9.06 3.35 4.26
N GLU A 62 -8.78 2.26 4.96
CA GLU A 62 -7.71 2.22 5.96
C GLU A 62 -6.32 2.39 5.32
N LEU A 63 -6.05 1.72 4.20
CA LEU A 63 -4.81 1.89 3.45
C LEU A 63 -4.68 3.34 2.96
N GLY A 64 -5.75 3.92 2.40
CA GLY A 64 -5.77 5.31 1.97
C GLY A 64 -5.47 6.27 3.13
N ARG A 65 -6.04 6.01 4.32
CA ARG A 65 -5.74 6.77 5.54
C ARG A 65 -4.25 6.67 5.90
N LEU A 66 -3.66 5.49 5.89
CA LEU A 66 -2.23 5.33 6.19
C LEU A 66 -1.37 6.12 5.20
N LEU A 67 -1.65 6.01 3.90
CA LEU A 67 -0.90 6.69 2.85
C LEU A 67 -1.02 8.22 2.93
N PHE A 68 -2.19 8.74 3.31
CA PHE A 68 -2.44 10.18 3.44
C PHE A 68 -1.48 10.86 4.43
N TYR A 69 -1.06 10.14 5.47
CA TYR A 69 -0.12 10.63 6.49
C TYR A 69 1.34 10.23 6.23
N ASP A 70 1.63 9.41 5.23
CA ASP A 70 2.96 8.87 4.98
C ASP A 70 3.84 9.84 4.18
N THR A 71 4.93 10.31 4.76
CA THR A 71 5.85 11.23 4.07
C THR A 71 6.69 10.54 3.00
N ARG A 72 6.84 9.21 3.04
CA ARG A 72 7.61 8.43 2.07
C ARG A 72 7.03 8.50 0.66
N LEU A 73 5.76 8.91 0.55
CA LEU A 73 5.11 9.12 -0.75
C LEU A 73 5.57 10.40 -1.45
N SER A 74 6.17 11.36 -0.73
CA SER A 74 6.79 12.53 -1.35
C SER A 74 8.16 12.20 -1.92
N GLY A 75 8.53 12.82 -3.05
CA GLY A 75 9.85 12.63 -3.65
C GLY A 75 11.02 13.05 -2.75
N SER A 76 10.78 13.88 -1.73
CA SER A 76 11.79 14.30 -0.75
C SER A 76 11.73 13.53 0.57
N ASN A 77 10.74 12.66 0.77
CA ASN A 77 10.41 11.98 2.04
C ASN A 77 10.07 12.91 3.23
N LYS A 78 9.77 14.19 2.97
CA LYS A 78 9.59 15.20 4.03
C LYS A 78 8.15 15.65 4.26
N ILE A 79 7.27 15.47 3.27
CA ILE A 79 5.90 16.02 3.28
C ILE A 79 4.93 14.88 2.99
N SER A 80 3.78 14.88 3.64
CA SER A 80 2.64 14.00 3.31
C SER A 80 1.45 14.84 2.89
N CYS A 81 0.35 14.21 2.45
CA CYS A 81 -0.88 14.94 2.15
C CYS A 81 -1.38 15.71 3.38
N ALA A 82 -1.27 15.09 4.55
CA ALA A 82 -1.66 15.68 5.84
C ALA A 82 -0.84 16.91 6.26
N SER A 83 0.34 17.14 5.66
CA SER A 83 1.15 18.33 5.95
C SER A 83 0.45 19.63 5.53
N CYS A 84 -0.29 19.60 4.41
CA CYS A 84 -1.13 20.73 3.97
C CYS A 84 -2.62 20.48 4.20
N HIS A 85 -3.07 19.23 4.32
CA HIS A 85 -4.46 18.90 4.59
C HIS A 85 -4.64 18.38 6.03
N SER A 86 -4.47 19.28 7.00
CA SER A 86 -4.50 18.94 8.42
C SER A 86 -5.91 18.65 8.92
N GLN A 87 -6.13 17.48 9.53
CA GLN A 87 -7.43 17.11 10.11
C GLN A 87 -7.91 18.11 11.17
N ALA A 88 -6.99 18.70 11.95
CA ALA A 88 -7.31 19.70 12.97
C ALA A 88 -7.86 21.01 12.36
N LEU A 89 -7.59 21.25 11.08
CA LEU A 89 -8.04 22.39 10.30
C LEU A 89 -9.02 21.97 9.20
N ALA A 90 -9.83 20.94 9.47
CA ALA A 90 -10.80 20.38 8.53
C ALA A 90 -10.19 20.02 7.16
N PHE A 91 -8.98 19.45 7.17
CA PHE A 91 -8.19 19.08 6.00
C PHE A 91 -7.74 20.25 5.11
N SER A 92 -7.44 21.40 5.73
CA SER A 92 -6.79 22.56 5.09
C SER A 92 -5.44 22.89 5.76
N ASP A 93 -4.72 23.88 5.22
CA ASP A 93 -3.42 24.35 5.72
C ASP A 93 -3.54 25.59 6.62
N GLY A 94 -4.76 26.15 6.75
CA GLY A 94 -5.01 27.35 7.53
C GLY A 94 -4.40 28.62 6.92
N ILE A 95 -4.04 28.60 5.64
CA ILE A 95 -3.55 29.75 4.90
C ILE A 95 -4.72 30.29 4.06
N ALA A 96 -5.00 31.60 4.18
CA ALA A 96 -6.03 32.31 3.42
C ALA A 96 -5.41 33.23 2.37
#